data_AF-A0A2R6WUT6-F1
#
_entry.id   AF-A0A2R6WUT6-F1
#
_cell.length_a   1.000
_cell.length_b   1.000
_cell.length_c   1.000
_cell.angle_alpha   90.00
_cell.angle_beta   90.00
_cell.angle_gamma   90.00
#
_symmetry.space_group_name_H-M   'P 1'
#
loop_
_entity.id
_entity.type
_entity.pdbx_description
1 polymer ?
#
loop_
_entity_poly.entity_id
_entity_poly.type
_entity_poly.pdbx_seq_one_letter_code
_entity_poly.pdbx_strand_id
1 'polypeptide(L)'
;MPRYTTSQTYTDGNTQIVALPEQNQVQGTGNQIVEYRGDGAVADRKDDEDLEEKLRRISEQVPVRISNTSGSSAGSGSGDFHQYRQMRRREQDRLSRMELDYIKRKEETEFLARREERILAAEERTAKKRARRLKKKENKRAKRPPRPPTDQPSSGQRNEEDSSNDEENPDDKQTKSNTGGGNISQDRTAVATPHVFSKSR
;
A
#
# COMPACT_ATOMS: atom_id res chain seq x y z
N MET A 1 16.32 29.21 55.16
CA MET A 1 16.07 27.78 55.46
C MET A 1 15.92 27.02 54.14
N PRO A 2 16.85 26.11 53.78
CA PRO A 2 16.70 25.29 52.58
C PRO A 2 15.73 24.14 52.85
N ARG A 3 14.91 23.78 51.85
CA ARG A 3 13.92 22.69 51.94
C ARG A 3 14.46 21.50 51.18
N TYR A 4 14.70 20.40 51.88
CA TYR A 4 15.17 19.15 51.27
C TYR A 4 13.99 18.44 50.58
N THR A 5 14.10 18.24 49.26
CA THR A 5 13.20 17.36 48.52
C THR A 5 13.80 15.95 48.55
N THR A 6 13.16 15.02 49.25
CA THR A 6 13.46 13.59 49.14
C THR A 6 12.84 13.05 47.85
N SER A 7 13.66 12.66 46.89
CA SER A 7 13.23 11.90 45.71
C SER A 7 13.46 10.41 45.99
N GLN A 8 12.38 9.65 46.21
CA GLN A 8 12.42 8.18 46.24
C GLN A 8 12.41 7.67 44.80
N THR A 9 13.52 7.05 44.38
CA THR A 9 13.57 6.26 43.15
C THR A 9 13.20 4.82 43.50
N TYR A 10 12.03 4.36 43.07
CA TYR A 10 11.68 2.95 43.16
C TYR A 10 12.39 2.19 42.05
N THR A 11 13.31 1.32 42.42
CA THR A 11 13.91 0.31 41.55
C THR A 11 12.95 -0.86 41.45
N ASP A 12 12.42 -1.12 40.27
CA ASP A 12 11.59 -2.29 39.98
C ASP A 12 12.43 -3.56 40.12
N GLY A 13 12.17 -4.30 41.19
CA GLY A 13 12.91 -5.52 41.49
C GLY A 13 12.19 -6.39 42.49
N ASN A 14 11.03 -6.93 42.13
CA ASN A 14 10.53 -8.19 42.71
C ASN A 14 9.30 -8.73 41.95
N THR A 15 9.50 -9.47 40.85
CA THR A 15 8.45 -10.36 40.32
C THR A 15 8.40 -11.62 41.16
N GLN A 16 7.83 -11.54 42.37
CA GLN A 16 7.46 -12.75 43.10
C GLN A 16 6.20 -13.33 42.48
N ILE A 17 6.40 -14.35 41.66
CA ILE A 17 5.36 -15.28 41.24
C ILE A 17 4.90 -15.99 42.52
N VAL A 18 3.76 -15.57 43.08
CA VAL A 18 3.09 -16.31 44.14
C VAL A 18 2.48 -17.56 43.50
N ALA A 19 3.15 -18.69 43.63
CA ALA A 19 2.61 -19.99 43.26
C ALA A 19 1.47 -20.35 44.21
N LEU A 20 0.24 -20.35 43.67
CA LEU A 20 -0.94 -20.90 44.35
C LEU A 20 -0.80 -22.43 44.43
N PRO A 21 -1.04 -23.06 45.58
CA PRO A 21 -0.93 -24.52 45.72
C PRO A 21 -2.08 -25.23 44.99
N GLU A 22 -1.73 -26.26 44.22
CA GLU A 22 -2.66 -27.21 43.62
C GLU A 22 -3.52 -27.88 44.70
N GLN A 23 -4.85 -27.72 44.60
CA GLN A 23 -5.80 -28.60 45.28
C GLN A 23 -6.45 -29.51 44.25
N ASN A 24 -5.96 -30.75 44.27
CA ASN A 24 -6.47 -31.87 43.51
C ASN A 24 -7.59 -32.52 44.31
N GLN A 25 -8.87 -32.33 43.93
CA GLN A 25 -9.94 -33.31 44.19
C GLN A 25 -10.92 -33.35 43.01
N VAL A 26 -10.88 -34.51 42.34
CA VAL A 26 -11.79 -35.02 41.32
C VAL A 26 -13.21 -35.10 41.87
N GLN A 27 -14.23 -34.68 41.09
CA GLN A 27 -15.43 -35.44 40.68
C GLN A 27 -16.34 -34.54 39.81
N GLY A 28 -16.55 -34.90 38.55
CA GLY A 28 -17.47 -34.18 37.66
C GLY A 28 -17.41 -34.71 36.23
N THR A 29 -18.48 -35.37 35.82
CA THR A 29 -18.65 -36.11 34.57
C THR A 29 -18.52 -35.24 33.31
N GLY A 30 -17.69 -35.71 32.38
CA GLY A 30 -17.86 -35.54 30.93
C GLY A 30 -17.78 -34.12 30.37
N ASN A 31 -16.60 -33.73 29.91
CA ASN A 31 -16.42 -32.89 28.71
C ASN A 31 -15.02 -33.18 28.16
N GLN A 32 -14.94 -33.85 27.00
CA GLN A 32 -13.69 -34.05 26.27
C GLN A 32 -13.08 -32.68 25.95
N ILE A 33 -11.95 -32.36 26.56
CA ILE A 33 -11.05 -31.31 26.08
C ILE A 33 -10.37 -31.89 24.85
N VAL A 34 -10.88 -31.52 23.68
CA VAL A 34 -10.21 -31.75 22.40
C VAL A 34 -9.11 -30.69 22.29
N GLU A 35 -7.89 -31.05 22.65
CA GLU A 35 -6.71 -30.26 22.34
C GLU A 35 -6.57 -30.19 20.81
N TYR A 36 -6.93 -29.05 20.23
CA TYR A 36 -6.70 -28.81 18.81
C TYR A 36 -5.20 -28.62 18.59
N ARG A 37 -4.55 -29.66 18.09
CA ARG A 37 -3.17 -29.57 17.62
C ARG A 37 -3.17 -28.63 16.41
N GLY A 38 -2.66 -27.41 16.64
CA GLY A 38 -2.69 -26.31 15.69
C GLY A 38 -1.72 -26.54 14.53
N ASP A 39 -2.14 -27.36 13.57
CA ASP A 39 -1.45 -27.60 12.31
C ASP A 39 -2.02 -26.64 11.23
N GLY A 40 -2.22 -25.35 11.54
CA GLY A 40 -3.11 -24.47 10.75
C GLY A 40 -2.68 -23.01 10.55
N ALA A 41 -1.49 -22.61 10.99
CA ALA A 41 -1.07 -21.21 11.13
C ALA A 41 -0.99 -20.32 9.85
N VAL A 42 -1.39 -20.85 8.68
CA VAL A 42 -1.38 -20.14 7.39
C VAL A 42 -2.79 -19.94 6.81
N ALA A 43 -3.78 -20.74 7.24
CA ALA A 43 -5.18 -20.56 6.84
C ALA A 43 -5.87 -19.48 7.70
N ASP A 44 -5.56 -19.43 9.00
CA ASP A 44 -6.17 -18.51 9.96
C ASP A 44 -6.03 -17.02 9.57
N ARG A 45 -4.91 -16.61 8.96
CA ARG A 45 -4.66 -15.18 8.67
C ARG A 45 -5.64 -14.57 7.67
N LYS A 46 -6.12 -15.36 6.71
CA LYS A 46 -7.08 -14.88 5.71
C LYS A 46 -8.48 -14.79 6.30
N ASP A 47 -8.83 -15.78 7.12
CA ASP A 47 -10.10 -15.81 7.84
C ASP A 47 -10.15 -14.70 8.91
N ASP A 48 -9.01 -14.34 9.53
CA ASP A 48 -8.84 -13.20 10.43
C ASP A 48 -9.01 -11.86 9.69
N GLU A 49 -8.39 -11.69 8.51
CA GLU A 49 -8.54 -10.50 7.66
C GLU A 49 -10.01 -10.31 7.22
N ASP A 50 -10.68 -11.39 6.81
CA ASP A 50 -12.10 -11.39 6.44
C ASP A 50 -13.01 -11.04 7.65
N LEU A 51 -12.66 -11.53 8.85
CA LEU A 51 -13.37 -11.20 10.08
C LEU A 51 -13.22 -9.73 10.43
N GLU A 52 -12.01 -9.18 10.33
CA GLU A 52 -11.72 -7.78 10.58
C GLU A 52 -12.48 -6.86 9.62
N GLU A 53 -12.54 -7.20 8.33
CA GLU A 53 -13.33 -6.47 7.34
C GLU A 53 -14.82 -6.50 7.68
N LYS A 54 -15.33 -7.67 8.08
CA LYS A 54 -16.74 -7.83 8.45
C LYS A 54 -17.09 -7.06 9.73
N LEU A 55 -16.20 -7.06 10.72
CA LEU A 55 -16.37 -6.30 11.96
C LEU A 55 -16.32 -4.79 11.70
N ARG A 56 -15.42 -4.32 10.82
CA ARG A 56 -15.42 -2.92 10.36
C ARG A 56 -16.73 -2.57 9.70
N ARG A 57 -17.19 -3.41 8.77
CA ARG A 57 -18.46 -3.23 8.06
C ARG A 57 -19.64 -3.14 9.02
N ILE A 58 -19.72 -4.03 10.00
CA ILE A 58 -20.78 -4.01 11.01
C ILE A 58 -20.69 -2.74 11.84
N SER A 59 -19.50 -2.39 12.34
CA SER A 59 -19.32 -1.20 13.18
C SER A 59 -19.66 0.12 12.46
N GLU A 60 -19.46 0.18 11.14
CA GLU A 60 -19.66 1.38 10.34
C GLU A 60 -21.05 1.44 9.70
N GLN A 61 -21.64 0.32 9.29
CA GLN A 61 -22.89 0.29 8.52
C GLN A 61 -24.11 -0.06 9.36
N VAL A 62 -23.94 -0.74 10.49
CA VAL A 62 -25.08 -1.11 11.34
C VAL A 62 -25.41 0.05 12.29
N PRO A 63 -26.64 0.59 12.26
CA PRO A 63 -27.04 1.64 13.17
C PRO A 63 -26.98 1.16 14.62
N VAL A 64 -26.16 1.82 15.45
CA VAL A 64 -26.07 1.53 16.88
C VAL A 64 -27.24 2.19 17.60
N ARG A 65 -28.11 1.40 18.21
CA ARG A 65 -29.21 1.91 19.05
C ARG A 65 -28.63 2.40 20.39
N ILE A 66 -28.78 3.70 20.65
CA ILE A 66 -28.37 4.30 21.92
C ILE A 66 -29.58 4.33 22.86
N SER A 67 -29.51 3.65 24.00
CA SER A 67 -30.60 3.59 24.98
C SER A 67 -30.59 4.73 26.00
N ASN A 68 -29.48 5.48 26.10
CA ASN A 68 -29.21 6.42 27.19
C ASN A 68 -29.31 7.89 26.76
N THR A 69 -30.19 8.20 25.80
CA THR A 69 -30.40 9.56 25.30
C THR A 69 -31.40 10.31 26.16
N SER A 70 -31.00 11.47 26.68
CA SER A 70 -31.89 12.43 27.31
C SER A 70 -32.89 13.01 26.29
N GLY A 71 -34.04 13.50 26.77
CA GLY A 71 -35.07 14.08 25.91
C GLY A 71 -34.57 15.31 25.15
N SER A 72 -35.17 15.63 24.00
CA SER A 72 -34.68 16.68 23.09
C SER A 72 -34.65 18.10 23.68
N SER A 73 -35.45 18.35 24.73
CA SER A 73 -35.49 19.63 25.46
C SER A 73 -34.74 19.58 26.80
N ALA A 74 -34.12 18.45 27.15
CA ALA A 74 -33.32 18.33 28.36
C ALA A 74 -32.02 19.13 28.21
N GLY A 75 -31.56 19.74 29.31
CA GLY A 75 -30.29 20.45 29.34
C GLY A 75 -29.09 19.51 29.20
N SER A 76 -27.91 20.08 28.94
CA SER A 76 -26.65 19.34 28.83
C SER A 76 -26.24 18.75 30.19
N GLY A 77 -26.04 17.43 30.22
CA GLY A 77 -25.56 16.69 31.39
C GLY A 77 -24.04 16.74 31.52
N SER A 78 -23.52 16.43 32.72
CA SER A 78 -22.06 16.38 32.96
C SER A 78 -21.33 15.33 32.12
N GLY A 79 -22.04 14.32 31.61
CA GLY A 79 -21.50 13.27 30.74
C GLY A 79 -21.50 13.59 29.24
N ASP A 80 -22.24 14.61 28.80
CA ASP A 80 -22.46 14.88 27.37
C ASP A 80 -21.18 15.34 26.68
N PHE A 81 -20.34 16.06 27.40
CA PHE A 81 -19.02 16.47 26.91
C PHE A 81 -18.14 15.27 26.51
N HIS A 82 -18.12 14.22 27.34
CA HIS A 82 -17.31 13.04 27.05
C HIS A 82 -17.89 12.22 25.91
N GLN A 83 -19.22 12.14 25.78
CA GLN A 83 -19.88 11.50 24.64
C GLN A 83 -19.53 12.21 23.33
N TYR A 84 -19.64 13.54 23.29
CA TYR A 84 -19.24 14.34 22.12
C TYR A 84 -17.77 14.12 21.77
N ARG A 85 -16.87 14.13 22.77
CA ARG A 85 -15.43 13.89 22.54
C ARG A 85 -15.17 12.53 21.89
N GLN A 86 -15.83 11.48 22.36
CA GLN A 86 -15.69 10.14 21.79
C GLN A 86 -16.26 10.06 20.37
N MET A 87 -17.46 10.60 20.14
CA MET A 87 -18.07 10.64 18.81
C MET A 87 -17.24 11.42 17.81
N ARG A 88 -16.73 12.60 18.20
CA ARG A 88 -15.87 13.41 17.34
C ARG A 88 -14.59 12.69 16.94
N ARG A 89 -13.94 11.98 17.88
CA ARG A 89 -12.75 11.17 17.57
C ARG A 89 -13.07 10.06 16.58
N ARG A 90 -14.15 9.29 16.84
CA ARG A 90 -14.61 8.24 15.92
C ARG A 90 -14.87 8.78 14.52
N GLU A 91 -15.51 9.95 14.41
CA GLU A 91 -15.80 10.57 13.12
C GLU A 91 -14.55 11.09 12.41
N GLN A 92 -13.60 11.69 13.15
CA GLN A 92 -12.32 12.11 12.59
C GLN A 92 -11.50 10.92 12.07
N ASP A 93 -11.48 9.81 12.83
CA ASP A 93 -10.80 8.58 12.43
C ASP A 93 -11.46 7.99 11.18
N ARG A 94 -12.80 7.99 11.11
CA ARG A 94 -13.57 7.55 9.93
C ARG A 94 -13.23 8.38 8.69
N LEU A 95 -13.23 9.70 8.79
CA LEU A 95 -12.88 10.61 7.70
C LEU A 95 -11.42 10.42 7.26
N SER A 96 -10.50 10.27 8.22
CA SER A 96 -9.08 10.07 7.93
C SER A 96 -8.84 8.76 7.19
N ARG A 97 -9.52 7.66 7.57
CA ARG A 97 -9.43 6.37 6.85
C ARG A 97 -9.94 6.47 5.42
N MET A 98 -11.10 7.11 5.24
CA MET A 98 -11.69 7.32 3.91
C MET A 98 -10.75 8.12 2.99
N GLU A 99 -10.12 9.17 3.51
CA GLU A 99 -9.15 9.98 2.75
C GLU A 99 -7.91 9.16 2.38
N LEU A 100 -7.36 8.38 3.31
CA LEU A 100 -6.21 7.52 3.03
C LEU A 100 -6.51 6.48 1.94
N ASP A 101 -7.68 5.85 1.98
CA ASP A 101 -8.09 4.87 0.97
C ASP A 101 -8.31 5.53 -0.40
N TYR A 102 -8.84 6.75 -0.42
CA TYR A 102 -8.98 7.53 -1.64
C TYR A 102 -7.62 7.88 -2.26
N ILE A 103 -6.67 8.36 -1.44
CA ILE A 103 -5.32 8.69 -1.89
C ILE A 103 -4.64 7.45 -2.46
N LYS A 104 -4.68 6.30 -1.76
CA LYS A 104 -4.10 5.04 -2.25
C LYS A 104 -4.67 4.62 -3.60
N ARG A 105 -6.01 4.60 -3.74
CA ARG A 105 -6.66 4.24 -5.01
C ARG A 105 -6.25 5.19 -6.13
N LYS A 106 -6.17 6.49 -5.84
CA LYS A 106 -5.72 7.48 -6.83
C LYS A 106 -4.28 7.23 -7.26
N GLU A 107 -3.36 7.03 -6.31
CA GLU A 107 -1.95 6.75 -6.60
C GLU A 107 -1.77 5.45 -7.41
N GLU A 108 -2.50 4.40 -7.08
CA GLU A 108 -2.50 3.13 -7.81
C GLU A 108 -2.99 3.31 -9.26
N THR A 109 -4.11 4.01 -9.45
CA THR A 109 -4.65 4.26 -10.79
C THR A 109 -3.70 5.09 -11.65
N GLU A 110 -3.08 6.12 -11.07
CA GLU A 110 -2.08 6.94 -11.77
C GLU A 110 -0.82 6.13 -12.10
N PHE A 111 -0.38 5.26 -11.19
CA PHE A 111 0.78 4.41 -11.42
C PHE A 111 0.54 3.40 -12.55
N LEU A 112 -0.62 2.74 -12.56
CA LEU A 112 -1.02 1.80 -13.60
C LEU A 112 -1.12 2.51 -14.96
N ALA A 113 -1.79 3.66 -15.03
CA ALA A 113 -1.87 4.44 -16.26
C ALA A 113 -0.47 4.82 -16.81
N ARG A 114 0.42 5.34 -15.94
CA ARG A 114 1.81 5.66 -16.34
C ARG A 114 2.62 4.43 -16.76
N ARG A 115 2.31 3.25 -16.23
CA ARG A 115 2.98 2.00 -16.59
C ARG A 115 2.48 1.49 -17.94
N GLU A 116 1.18 1.51 -18.15
CA GLU A 116 0.53 1.12 -19.41
C GLU A 116 1.00 2.00 -20.57
N GLU A 117 1.06 3.31 -20.38
CA GLU A 117 1.59 4.24 -21.39
C GLU A 117 3.02 3.89 -21.82
N ARG A 118 3.90 3.58 -20.85
CA ARG A 118 5.29 3.17 -21.12
C ARG A 118 5.37 1.83 -21.86
N ILE A 119 4.50 0.88 -21.51
CA ILE A 119 4.44 -0.42 -22.18
C ILE A 119 3.94 -0.22 -23.62
N LEU A 120 2.86 0.52 -23.83
CA LEU A 120 2.31 0.82 -25.15
C LEU A 120 3.33 1.53 -26.04
N ALA A 121 4.07 2.52 -25.52
CA ALA A 121 5.12 3.20 -26.27
C ALA A 121 6.27 2.25 -26.67
N ALA A 122 6.64 1.30 -25.80
CA ALA A 122 7.64 0.28 -26.11
C ALA A 122 7.11 -0.73 -27.14
N GLU A 123 5.86 -1.15 -27.02
CA GLU A 123 5.18 -2.04 -27.96
C GLU A 123 5.03 -1.41 -29.34
N GLU A 124 4.67 -0.12 -29.43
CA GLU A 124 4.59 0.60 -30.70
C GLU A 124 5.95 0.67 -31.40
N ARG A 125 7.01 1.03 -30.64
CA ARG A 125 8.39 1.06 -31.17
C ARG A 125 8.84 -0.31 -31.66
N THR A 126 8.57 -1.37 -30.89
CA THR A 126 8.95 -2.74 -31.26
C THR A 126 8.12 -3.29 -32.41
N ALA A 127 6.82 -2.99 -32.48
CA ALA A 127 5.92 -3.36 -33.57
C ALA A 127 6.34 -2.69 -34.89
N LYS A 128 6.66 -1.38 -34.87
CA LYS A 128 7.17 -0.66 -36.04
C LYS A 128 8.48 -1.26 -36.56
N LYS A 129 9.41 -1.59 -35.66
CA LYS A 129 10.67 -2.27 -36.03
C LYS A 129 10.42 -3.68 -36.58
N ARG A 130 9.53 -4.46 -35.95
CA ARG A 130 9.14 -5.81 -36.40
C ARG A 130 8.50 -5.78 -37.79
N ALA A 131 7.56 -4.86 -38.04
CA ALA A 131 6.93 -4.68 -39.34
C ALA A 131 7.95 -4.34 -40.44
N ARG A 132 8.92 -3.45 -40.15
CA ARG A 132 10.04 -3.14 -41.06
C ARG A 132 10.88 -4.38 -41.39
N ARG A 133 11.21 -5.20 -40.40
CA ARG A 133 11.97 -6.45 -40.59
C ARG A 133 11.19 -7.48 -41.41
N LEU A 134 9.89 -7.65 -41.14
CA LEU A 134 9.03 -8.57 -41.89
C LEU A 134 8.93 -8.18 -43.37
N LYS A 135 8.70 -6.91 -43.68
CA LYS A 135 8.66 -6.41 -45.06
C LYS A 135 10.00 -6.63 -45.80
N LYS A 136 11.13 -6.40 -45.13
CA LYS A 136 12.46 -6.70 -45.69
C LYS A 136 12.64 -8.20 -45.96
N LYS A 137 12.23 -9.06 -45.03
CA LYS A 137 12.30 -10.54 -45.16
C LYS A 137 11.42 -11.04 -46.32
N GLU A 138 10.21 -10.50 -46.45
CA GLU A 138 9.29 -10.82 -47.55
C GLU A 138 9.88 -10.40 -48.91
N ASN A 139 10.38 -9.17 -49.02
CA ASN A 139 11.04 -8.69 -50.24
C ASN A 139 12.26 -9.56 -50.62
N LYS A 140 13.08 -9.99 -49.64
CA LYS A 140 14.20 -10.90 -49.88
C LYS A 140 13.72 -12.28 -50.34
N ARG A 141 12.63 -12.81 -49.75
CA ARG A 141 12.03 -14.08 -50.15
C ARG A 141 11.46 -14.02 -51.57
N ALA A 142 10.78 -12.92 -51.93
CA ALA A 142 10.24 -12.71 -53.27
C ALA A 142 11.32 -12.60 -54.36
N LYS A 143 12.50 -12.07 -54.02
CA LYS A 143 13.67 -11.99 -54.93
C LYS A 143 14.47 -13.28 -55.04
N ARG A 144 14.24 -14.29 -54.18
CA ARG A 144 14.92 -15.59 -54.27
C ARG A 144 14.22 -16.44 -55.35
N PRO A 145 14.95 -17.01 -56.32
CA PRO A 145 14.34 -17.91 -57.29
C PRO A 145 13.78 -19.16 -56.59
N PRO A 146 12.68 -19.75 -57.08
CA PRO A 146 12.12 -20.97 -56.52
C PRO A 146 13.17 -22.08 -56.62
N ARG A 147 13.47 -22.73 -55.49
CA ARG A 147 14.36 -23.89 -55.48
C ARG A 147 13.54 -25.12 -55.92
N PRO A 148 14.11 -26.01 -56.77
CA PRO A 148 13.42 -27.23 -57.17
C PRO A 148 13.15 -28.12 -55.94
N PRO A 149 12.06 -28.91 -55.94
CA PRO A 149 11.77 -29.84 -54.85
C PRO A 149 12.79 -30.97 -54.91
N THR A 150 13.76 -30.96 -54.01
CA THR A 150 14.65 -32.11 -53.76
C THR A 150 14.15 -32.87 -52.55
N ASP A 151 13.58 -34.04 -52.80
CA ASP A 151 13.32 -35.08 -51.81
C ASP A 151 14.66 -35.63 -51.31
N GLN A 152 15.08 -35.27 -50.09
CA GLN A 152 15.96 -36.08 -49.20
C GLN A 152 16.21 -35.32 -47.86
N PRO A 153 16.15 -36.01 -46.71
CA PRO A 153 16.31 -35.39 -45.39
C PRO A 153 17.79 -35.27 -45.02
N SER A 154 18.48 -34.24 -45.50
CA SER A 154 19.84 -33.95 -45.02
C SER A 154 19.81 -32.93 -43.87
N SER A 155 20.00 -33.50 -42.68
CA SER A 155 20.43 -32.82 -41.46
C SER A 155 21.61 -31.88 -41.77
N GLY A 156 21.37 -30.58 -41.70
CA GLY A 156 22.40 -29.58 -41.90
C GLY A 156 21.85 -28.24 -41.47
N GLN A 157 22.15 -27.88 -40.22
CA GLN A 157 21.91 -26.56 -39.66
C GLN A 157 22.42 -25.49 -40.64
N ARG A 158 21.52 -24.92 -41.44
CA ARG A 158 21.82 -23.67 -42.15
C ARG A 158 21.46 -22.56 -41.20
N ASN A 159 22.42 -22.21 -40.35
CA ASN A 159 22.49 -20.88 -39.78
C ASN A 159 22.52 -19.91 -40.96
N GLU A 160 21.36 -19.39 -41.37
CA GLU A 160 21.32 -18.16 -42.16
C GLU A 160 21.80 -17.07 -41.21
N GLU A 161 23.12 -16.87 -41.17
CA GLU A 161 23.74 -15.71 -40.55
C GLU A 161 23.18 -14.46 -41.21
N ASP A 162 22.28 -13.81 -40.47
CA ASP A 162 21.73 -12.49 -40.72
C ASP A 162 22.84 -11.46 -40.45
N SER A 163 23.83 -11.38 -41.35
CA SER A 163 24.71 -10.22 -41.41
C SER A 163 23.94 -9.09 -42.10
N SER A 164 22.98 -8.51 -41.37
CA SER A 164 22.39 -7.23 -41.76
C SER A 164 23.30 -6.15 -41.21
N ASN A 165 24.11 -5.56 -42.09
CA ASN A 165 24.79 -4.30 -41.81
C ASN A 165 23.72 -3.28 -41.38
N ASP A 166 23.70 -2.96 -40.09
CA ASP A 166 22.78 -2.03 -39.45
C ASP A 166 23.29 -0.61 -39.74
N GLU A 167 23.04 -0.14 -40.96
CA GLU A 167 23.11 1.29 -41.27
C GLU A 167 21.95 1.97 -40.53
N GLU A 168 22.22 2.36 -39.30
CA GLU A 168 21.43 3.31 -38.52
C GLU A 168 21.25 4.58 -39.35
N ASN A 169 20.04 4.80 -39.86
CA ASN A 169 19.68 6.06 -40.47
C ASN A 169 19.55 7.10 -39.33
N PRO A 170 20.42 8.14 -39.25
CA PRO A 170 20.61 8.96 -38.06
C PRO A 170 19.62 10.14 -37.99
N ASP A 171 18.35 9.91 -38.34
CA ASP A 171 17.36 10.98 -38.52
C ASP A 171 16.17 10.84 -37.55
N ASP A 172 16.49 10.81 -36.25
CA ASP A 172 15.51 11.12 -35.18
C ASP A 172 16.21 11.52 -33.86
N LYS A 173 17.13 12.50 -33.94
CA LYS A 173 17.67 13.19 -32.76
C LYS A 173 17.04 14.56 -32.62
N GLN A 174 15.76 14.63 -32.26
CA GLN A 174 15.17 15.89 -31.78
C GLN A 174 14.03 15.68 -30.76
N THR A 175 14.39 15.26 -29.55
CA THR A 175 13.67 15.72 -28.34
C THR A 175 14.70 16.07 -27.28
N LYS A 176 15.06 17.36 -27.19
CA LYS A 176 15.90 17.90 -26.12
C LYS A 176 15.13 17.82 -24.79
N SER A 177 15.50 16.90 -23.89
CA SER A 177 15.25 17.08 -22.46
C SER A 177 16.47 17.76 -21.86
N ASN A 178 16.33 19.06 -21.66
CA ASN A 178 17.27 19.94 -20.98
C ASN A 178 17.32 19.58 -19.49
N THR A 179 18.17 18.65 -19.07
CA THR A 179 18.51 18.43 -17.65
C THR A 179 19.64 19.39 -17.27
N GLY A 180 19.35 20.69 -17.35
CA GLY A 180 20.19 21.75 -16.84
C GLY A 180 19.80 22.05 -15.40
N GLY A 181 20.74 21.84 -14.47
CA GLY A 181 20.59 22.22 -13.07
C GLY A 181 20.17 23.69 -12.93
N GLY A 182 18.97 23.90 -12.41
CA GLY A 182 18.42 25.19 -12.07
C GLY A 182 18.48 25.40 -10.56
N ASN A 183 19.19 26.45 -10.16
CA ASN A 183 19.35 26.95 -8.79
C ASN A 183 18.05 26.94 -7.99
N ILE A 184 18.10 26.34 -6.79
CA ILE A 184 17.09 26.50 -5.74
C ILE A 184 17.28 27.90 -5.13
N SER A 185 16.81 28.93 -5.84
CA SER A 185 16.73 30.28 -5.28
C SER A 185 15.68 30.27 -4.17
N GLN A 186 16.11 30.65 -2.97
CA GLN A 186 15.27 30.74 -1.79
C GLN A 186 14.28 31.91 -1.92
N ASP A 187 13.09 31.65 -2.46
CA ASP A 187 11.94 32.51 -2.20
C ASP A 187 11.26 32.03 -0.92
N ARG A 188 11.86 32.42 0.22
CA ARG A 188 11.17 32.36 1.51
C ARG A 188 10.08 33.42 1.51
N THR A 189 8.86 33.04 1.14
CA THR A 189 7.66 33.81 1.48
C THR A 189 7.57 33.90 3.00
N ALA A 190 7.82 35.09 3.55
CA ALA A 190 7.68 35.36 4.96
C ALA A 190 6.20 35.22 5.37
N VAL A 191 5.84 34.09 5.98
CA VAL A 191 4.60 34.00 6.76
C VAL A 191 4.86 34.80 8.03
N ALA A 192 4.32 36.01 8.08
CA ALA A 192 4.36 36.88 9.25
C ALA A 192 3.64 36.19 10.42
N THR A 193 4.42 35.65 11.36
CA THR A 193 3.92 35.26 12.68
C THR A 193 3.62 36.53 13.48
N PRO A 194 2.41 36.72 14.04
CA PRO A 194 2.16 37.86 14.91
C PRO A 194 2.92 37.67 16.22
N HIS A 195 3.87 38.56 16.47
CA HIS A 195 4.56 38.69 17.75
C HIS A 195 3.56 39.18 18.81
N VAL A 196 3.18 38.28 19.72
CA VAL A 196 2.35 38.60 20.89
C VAL A 196 3.12 39.51 21.83
N PHE A 197 2.74 40.79 21.84
CA PHE A 197 3.26 41.81 22.74
C PHE A 197 2.74 41.55 24.16
N SER A 198 3.57 40.99 25.04
CA SER A 198 3.29 40.89 26.47
C SER A 198 3.41 42.29 27.12
N LYS A 199 2.27 42.98 27.30
CA LYS A 199 2.19 44.11 28.24
C LYS A 199 2.12 43.55 29.65
N SER A 200 3.20 43.76 30.39
CA SER A 200 3.16 43.79 31.84
C SER A 200 2.27 44.95 32.30
N ARG A 201 1.32 44.64 33.17
CA ARG A 201 0.78 45.59 34.14
C ARG A 201 0.35 44.83 35.38
#